data_AF-A0A2V7P282-F1
#
_entry.id   AF-A0A2V7P282-F1
#
_cell.length_a   1.000
_cell.length_b   1.000
_cell.length_c   1.000
_cell.angle_alpha   90.00
_cell.angle_beta   90.00
_cell.angle_gamma   90.00
#
_symmetry.space_group_name_H-M   'P 1'
#
loop_
_entity.id
_entity.type
_entity.pdbx_description
1 polymer ?
#
loop_
_entity_poly.entity_id
_entity_poly.type
_entity_poly.pdbx_seq_one_letter_code
_entity_poly.pdbx_strand_id
1 'polypeptide(L)'
;MGALTAAAVVLFLVVARFVPGTGGARRGMETLIVLAAGVLASFLPGRWAAARHAEGIAGAAAIGLWGTIVFMAFDIVLLRPFRAYPWTWDAIGGGSSWWYLPIWWMLGTFLAWMGGIVTATQAARGEATLTRTAGPAVVGAVLLVIVARLAGLQLALPVQTGAGFTIALAVLAVVALARKS
;
A
#
# COMPACT_ATOMS: atom_id res chain seq x y z
N MET A 1 8.67 3.10 -8.69
CA MET A 1 7.91 2.53 -7.55
C MET A 1 8.78 2.20 -6.35
N GLY A 2 9.82 1.36 -6.47
CA GLY A 2 10.60 0.93 -5.29
C GLY A 2 11.23 2.05 -4.48
N ALA A 3 11.82 3.05 -5.14
CA ALA A 3 12.35 4.24 -4.45
C ALA A 3 11.26 5.04 -3.71
N LEU A 4 10.04 5.11 -4.24
CA LEU A 4 8.91 5.79 -3.57
C LEU A 4 8.48 5.01 -2.32
N THR A 5 8.42 3.68 -2.42
CA THR A 5 8.13 2.82 -1.27
C THR A 5 9.22 2.96 -0.20
N ALA A 6 10.50 2.93 -0.59
CA ALA A 6 11.62 3.13 0.32
C ALA A 6 11.53 4.50 1.02
N ALA A 7 11.26 5.57 0.28
CA ALA A 7 11.08 6.91 0.84
C ALA A 7 9.92 6.97 1.85
N ALA A 8 8.78 6.33 1.54
CA ALA A 8 7.65 6.25 2.46
C ALA A 8 7.99 5.48 3.74
N VAL A 9 8.73 4.37 3.64
CA VAL A 9 9.20 3.60 4.80
C VAL A 9 10.19 4.43 5.63
N VAL A 10 11.14 5.10 5.01
CA VAL A 10 12.08 6.00 5.71
C VAL A 10 11.31 7.11 6.43
N LEU A 11 10.35 7.74 5.77
CA LEU A 11 9.53 8.78 6.40
C LEU A 11 8.72 8.23 7.58
N PHE A 12 8.14 7.03 7.45
CA PHE A 12 7.46 6.34 8.55
C PHE A 12 8.41 6.12 9.73
N LEU A 13 9.62 5.62 9.48
CA LEU A 13 10.63 5.36 10.50
C LEU A 13 11.11 6.64 11.19
N VAL A 14 11.27 7.73 10.44
CA VAL A 14 11.59 9.05 10.98
C VAL A 14 10.49 9.51 11.93
N VAL A 15 9.21 9.43 11.52
CA VAL A 15 8.10 9.78 12.41
C VAL A 15 8.06 8.90 13.66
N ALA A 16 8.22 7.58 13.49
CA ALA A 16 8.22 6.62 14.58
C ALA A 16 9.35 6.88 15.60
N ARG A 17 10.50 7.40 15.15
CA ARG A 17 11.66 7.67 16.00
C ARG A 17 11.64 9.05 16.64
N PHE A 18 11.21 10.09 15.92
CA PHE A 18 11.41 11.48 16.33
C PHE A 18 10.15 12.19 16.84
N VAL A 19 8.95 11.76 16.46
CA VAL A 19 7.70 12.39 16.94
C VAL A 19 7.28 11.74 18.25
N PRO A 20 7.03 12.43 19.37
CA PRO A 20 6.59 11.80 20.61
C PRO A 20 5.29 10.99 20.45
N GLY A 21 5.18 9.86 21.17
CA GLY A 21 3.99 8.99 21.13
C GLY A 21 2.76 9.55 21.87
N THR A 22 2.91 10.64 22.60
CA THR A 22 1.87 11.28 23.41
C THR A 22 0.90 12.07 22.51
N GLY A 23 -0.40 12.06 22.85
CA GLY A 23 -1.41 12.89 22.17
C GLY A 23 -1.83 12.43 20.76
N GLY A 24 -1.42 11.24 20.31
CA GLY A 24 -1.91 10.64 19.06
C GLY A 24 -1.31 11.19 17.77
N ALA A 25 -0.53 12.28 17.82
CA ALA A 25 0.09 12.91 16.66
C ALA A 25 0.96 11.95 15.83
N ARG A 26 1.84 11.18 16.50
CA ARG A 26 2.66 10.14 15.84
C ARG A 26 1.79 9.16 15.03
N ARG A 27 0.76 8.60 15.69
CA ARG A 27 -0.15 7.62 15.07
C ARG A 27 -0.90 8.21 13.88
N GLY A 28 -1.31 9.48 13.98
CA GLY A 28 -1.96 10.20 12.88
C GLY A 28 -1.02 10.37 11.68
N MET A 29 0.21 10.83 11.91
CA MET A 29 1.22 11.01 10.85
C MET A 29 1.59 9.68 10.18
N GLU A 30 1.86 8.64 10.97
CA GLU A 30 2.12 7.28 10.46
C GLU A 30 0.95 6.77 9.60
N THR A 31 -0.28 7.03 10.03
CA THR A 31 -1.50 6.64 9.31
C THR A 31 -1.61 7.37 7.97
N LEU A 32 -1.33 8.67 7.94
CA LEU A 32 -1.34 9.46 6.70
C LEU A 32 -0.26 8.98 5.73
N ILE A 33 0.93 8.64 6.24
CA ILE A 33 2.02 8.07 5.42
C ILE A 33 1.59 6.75 4.81
N VAL A 34 1.04 5.83 5.60
CA VAL A 34 0.56 4.52 5.11
C VAL A 34 -0.53 4.69 4.06
N LEU A 35 -1.49 5.58 4.29
CA LEU A 35 -2.59 5.84 3.36
C LEU A 35 -2.08 6.45 2.05
N ALA A 36 -1.20 7.46 2.13
CA ALA A 36 -0.61 8.08 0.94
C ALA A 36 0.24 7.08 0.15
N ALA A 37 1.06 6.28 0.83
CA ALA A 37 1.85 5.22 0.21
C ALA A 37 0.95 4.17 -0.45
N GLY A 38 -0.15 3.76 0.19
CA GLY A 38 -1.14 2.84 -0.37
C GLY A 38 -1.79 3.37 -1.65
N VAL A 39 -2.18 4.65 -1.66
CA VAL A 39 -2.73 5.32 -2.85
C VAL A 39 -1.69 5.32 -3.99
N LEU A 40 -0.46 5.74 -3.71
CA LEU A 40 0.60 5.78 -4.73
C LEU A 40 0.93 4.38 -5.25
N ALA A 41 1.08 3.39 -4.35
CA ALA A 41 1.37 2.00 -4.69
C ALA A 41 0.30 1.37 -5.57
N SER A 42 -0.96 1.75 -5.38
CA SER A 42 -2.09 1.16 -6.10
C SER A 42 -2.37 1.84 -7.44
N PHE A 43 -2.38 3.17 -7.48
CA PHE A 43 -2.92 3.91 -8.63
C PHE A 43 -1.85 4.50 -9.55
N LEU A 44 -0.63 4.75 -9.06
CA LEU A 44 0.43 5.30 -9.89
C LEU A 44 0.91 4.32 -10.98
N PRO A 45 1.08 3.01 -10.69
CA PRO A 45 1.40 2.02 -11.73
C PRO A 45 0.38 1.98 -12.86
N GLY A 46 -0.92 2.00 -12.53
CA GLY A 46 -2.00 2.00 -13.52
C GLY A 46 -1.98 3.23 -14.44
N ARG A 47 -1.52 4.38 -13.93
CA ARG A 47 -1.34 5.58 -14.74
C ARG A 47 -0.15 5.50 -15.68
N TRP A 48 1.00 5.02 -15.18
CA TRP A 48 2.21 4.87 -16.00
C TRP A 48 2.04 3.80 -17.08
N ALA A 49 1.36 2.71 -16.77
CA ALA A 49 1.06 1.65 -17.73
C ALA A 49 -0.17 1.93 -18.61
N ALA A 50 -0.78 3.13 -18.50
CA ALA A 50 -2.00 3.50 -19.21
C ALA A 50 -3.08 2.40 -19.15
N ALA A 51 -3.39 1.92 -17.94
CA ALA A 51 -4.31 0.82 -17.68
C ALA A 51 -5.74 1.16 -18.16
N ARG A 52 -6.02 0.87 -19.44
CA ARG A 52 -7.35 0.96 -20.10
C ARG A 52 -7.86 -0.40 -20.55
N HIS A 53 -6.95 -1.36 -20.74
CA HIS A 53 -7.19 -2.72 -21.20
C HIS A 53 -6.37 -3.72 -20.40
N ALA A 54 -6.55 -5.02 -20.66
CA ALA A 54 -5.91 -6.10 -19.91
C ALA A 54 -4.37 -5.98 -19.86
N GLU A 55 -3.74 -5.63 -20.98
CA GLU A 55 -2.28 -5.44 -21.07
C GLU A 55 -1.78 -4.33 -20.14
N GLY A 56 -2.44 -3.16 -20.12
CA GLY A 56 -2.07 -2.07 -19.22
C GLY A 56 -2.31 -2.40 -17.74
N ILE A 57 -3.34 -3.20 -17.44
CA ILE A 57 -3.58 -3.71 -16.07
C ILE A 57 -2.46 -4.68 -15.65
N ALA A 58 -2.05 -5.58 -16.54
CA ALA A 58 -0.92 -6.48 -16.30
C ALA A 58 0.40 -5.71 -16.16
N GLY A 59 0.61 -4.67 -16.99
CA GLY A 59 1.74 -3.77 -16.90
C GLY A 59 1.80 -3.03 -15.56
N ALA A 60 0.66 -2.59 -15.03
CA ALA A 60 0.58 -2.00 -13.68
C ALA A 60 1.02 -3.00 -12.60
N ALA A 61 0.53 -4.24 -12.67
CA ALA A 61 0.94 -5.31 -11.75
C ALA A 61 2.45 -5.59 -11.82
N ALA A 62 3.02 -5.64 -13.03
CA ALA A 62 4.45 -5.84 -13.26
C ALA A 62 5.30 -4.69 -12.69
N ILE A 63 4.84 -3.43 -12.84
CA ILE A 63 5.48 -2.26 -12.21
C ILE A 63 5.43 -2.36 -10.68
N GLY A 64 4.34 -2.86 -10.10
CA GLY A 64 4.20 -3.13 -8.67
C GLY A 64 5.19 -4.19 -8.16
N LEU A 65 5.30 -5.31 -8.88
CA LEU A 65 6.25 -6.39 -8.58
C LEU A 65 7.70 -5.88 -8.62
N TRP A 66 8.12 -5.29 -9.74
CA TRP A 66 9.47 -4.75 -9.90
C TRP A 66 9.77 -3.63 -8.91
N GLY A 67 8.78 -2.78 -8.65
CA GLY A 67 8.87 -1.77 -7.60
C GLY A 67 9.20 -2.39 -6.25
N THR A 68 8.55 -3.49 -5.91
CA THR A 68 8.80 -4.19 -4.67
C THR A 68 10.18 -4.83 -4.64
N ILE A 69 10.62 -5.48 -5.73
CA ILE A 69 11.97 -6.05 -5.82
C ILE A 69 13.03 -4.95 -5.57
N VAL A 70 12.87 -3.78 -6.18
CA VAL A 70 13.76 -2.64 -5.95
C VAL A 70 13.69 -2.13 -4.51
N PHE A 71 12.50 -2.04 -3.91
CA PHE A 71 12.35 -1.70 -2.50
C PHE A 71 13.05 -2.71 -1.59
N MET A 72 12.94 -4.00 -1.87
CA MET A 72 13.62 -5.05 -1.11
C MET A 72 15.14 -4.95 -1.21
N ALA A 73 15.68 -4.52 -2.36
CA ALA A 73 17.11 -4.23 -2.46
C ALA A 73 17.52 -3.08 -1.52
N PHE A 74 16.76 -1.98 -1.48
CA PHE A 74 16.99 -0.90 -0.49
C PHE A 74 16.84 -1.41 0.94
N ASP A 75 15.82 -2.22 1.20
CA ASP A 75 15.55 -2.76 2.53
C ASP A 75 16.72 -3.60 3.05
N ILE A 76 17.22 -4.52 2.23
CA ILE A 76 18.27 -5.46 2.60
C ILE A 76 19.64 -4.79 2.67
N VAL A 77 19.95 -3.91 1.71
CA VAL A 77 21.29 -3.29 1.61
C VAL A 77 21.43 -2.06 2.49
N LEU A 78 20.33 -1.34 2.76
CA LEU A 78 20.36 -0.09 3.50
C LEU A 78 19.55 -0.16 4.80
N LEU A 79 18.26 -0.49 4.79
CA LEU A 79 17.43 -0.33 5.99
C LEU A 79 17.81 -1.35 7.09
N ARG A 80 18.00 -2.62 6.73
CA ARG A 80 18.38 -3.68 7.68
C ARG A 80 19.76 -3.45 8.32
N PRO A 81 20.86 -3.17 7.58
CA PRO A 81 22.17 -2.94 8.20
C PRO A 81 22.19 -1.77 9.18
N PHE A 82 21.33 -0.77 8.97
CA PHE A 82 21.17 0.38 9.86
C PHE A 82 20.16 0.15 11.00
N ARG A 83 19.72 -1.09 11.22
CA ARG A 83 18.79 -1.49 12.30
C ARG A 83 17.48 -0.68 12.29
N ALA A 84 16.91 -0.50 11.09
CA ALA A 84 15.65 0.19 10.89
C ALA A 84 14.47 -0.47 11.62
N TYR A 85 14.52 -1.79 11.81
CA TYR A 85 13.44 -2.58 12.42
C TYR A 85 13.86 -3.15 13.79
N PRO A 86 12.89 -3.47 14.66
CA PRO A 86 13.17 -4.19 15.90
C PRO A 86 13.81 -5.55 15.64
N TRP A 87 14.63 -6.02 16.59
CA TRP A 87 15.32 -7.33 16.52
C TRP A 87 14.36 -8.51 16.28
N THR A 88 13.10 -8.39 16.70
CA THR A 88 12.06 -9.41 16.48
C THR A 88 11.83 -9.68 14.99
N TRP A 89 12.06 -8.69 14.12
CA TRP A 89 11.96 -8.85 12.68
C TRP A 89 12.99 -9.85 12.14
N ASP A 90 14.22 -9.74 12.61
CA ASP A 90 15.30 -10.67 12.25
C ASP A 90 15.09 -12.03 12.89
N ALA A 91 14.53 -12.07 14.10
CA ALA A 91 14.22 -13.31 14.80
C ALA A 91 13.19 -14.17 14.06
N ILE A 92 12.12 -13.58 13.49
CA ILE A 92 11.11 -14.30 12.69
C ILE A 92 11.77 -15.04 11.52
N GLY A 93 12.78 -14.42 10.91
CA GLY A 93 13.49 -14.98 9.76
C GLY A 93 14.68 -15.85 10.08
N GLY A 94 15.03 -16.05 11.35
CA GLY A 94 16.33 -16.63 11.72
C GLY A 94 17.52 -15.87 11.11
N GLY A 95 17.43 -14.54 11.02
CA GLY A 95 18.41 -13.67 10.36
C GLY A 95 18.23 -13.54 8.83
N SER A 96 17.52 -14.48 8.20
CA SER A 96 17.24 -14.45 6.77
C SER A 96 16.22 -13.37 6.39
N SER A 97 16.36 -12.76 5.20
CA SER A 97 15.34 -11.88 4.62
C SER A 97 14.28 -12.65 3.81
N TRP A 98 14.52 -13.94 3.50
CA TRP A 98 13.70 -14.69 2.54
C TRP A 98 12.25 -14.88 2.96
N TRP A 99 11.95 -14.87 4.26
CA TRP A 99 10.61 -15.16 4.77
C TRP A 99 9.56 -14.11 4.36
N TYR A 100 9.96 -12.86 4.20
CA TYR A 100 9.02 -11.77 3.85
C TYR A 100 9.06 -11.38 2.38
N LEU A 101 10.10 -11.74 1.62
CA LEU A 101 10.21 -11.38 0.21
C LEU A 101 8.93 -11.74 -0.59
N PRO A 102 8.39 -12.98 -0.50
CA PRO A 102 7.18 -13.33 -1.25
C PRO A 102 5.96 -12.52 -0.82
N ILE A 103 5.84 -12.22 0.47
CA ILE A 103 4.71 -11.43 1.01
C ILE A 103 4.71 -10.03 0.41
N TRP A 104 5.87 -9.39 0.37
CA TRP A 104 6.01 -8.08 -0.26
C TRP A 104 5.74 -8.15 -1.76
N TRP A 105 6.30 -9.14 -2.45
CA TRP A 105 6.09 -9.31 -3.91
C TRP A 105 4.61 -9.46 -4.23
N MET A 106 3.90 -10.30 -3.48
CA MET A 106 2.46 -10.47 -3.60
C MET A 106 1.72 -9.18 -3.31
N LEU A 107 2.04 -8.49 -2.20
CA LEU A 107 1.35 -7.26 -1.81
C LEU A 107 1.52 -6.14 -2.85
N GLY A 108 2.74 -5.88 -3.30
CA GLY A 108 3.01 -4.82 -4.27
C GLY A 108 2.39 -5.11 -5.64
N THR A 109 2.43 -6.37 -6.08
CA THR A 109 1.75 -6.81 -7.31
C THR A 109 0.24 -6.66 -7.17
N PHE A 110 -0.32 -7.12 -6.05
CA PHE A 110 -1.75 -7.11 -5.78
C PHE A 110 -2.32 -5.69 -5.75
N LEU A 111 -1.69 -4.77 -4.99
CA LEU A 111 -2.16 -3.38 -4.89
C LEU A 111 -2.15 -2.70 -6.26
N ALA A 112 -1.06 -2.84 -7.02
CA ALA A 112 -0.94 -2.27 -8.34
C ALA A 112 -1.91 -2.89 -9.35
N TRP A 113 -2.17 -4.20 -9.24
CA TRP A 113 -3.13 -4.90 -10.08
C TRP A 113 -4.57 -4.44 -9.81
N MET A 114 -5.00 -4.45 -8.54
CA MET A 114 -6.34 -3.99 -8.16
C MET A 114 -6.55 -2.51 -8.51
N GLY A 115 -5.56 -1.66 -8.24
CA GLY A 115 -5.61 -0.26 -8.63
C GLY A 115 -5.61 -0.06 -10.15
N GLY A 116 -4.94 -0.92 -10.92
CA GLY A 116 -5.01 -0.98 -12.37
C GLY A 116 -6.42 -1.28 -12.88
N ILE A 117 -7.10 -2.28 -12.29
CA ILE A 117 -8.50 -2.62 -12.62
C ILE A 117 -9.42 -1.41 -12.38
N VAL A 118 -9.35 -0.81 -11.20
CA VAL A 118 -10.18 0.36 -10.85
C VAL A 118 -9.88 1.54 -11.77
N THR A 119 -8.61 1.77 -12.10
CA THR A 119 -8.19 2.83 -13.05
C THR A 119 -8.77 2.61 -14.43
N ALA A 120 -8.74 1.37 -14.95
CA ALA A 120 -9.29 1.03 -16.26
C ALA A 120 -10.80 1.24 -16.33
N THR A 121 -11.54 0.82 -15.29
CA THR A 121 -12.98 1.03 -15.20
C THR A 121 -13.36 2.50 -15.14
N GLN A 122 -12.57 3.33 -14.44
CA GLN A 122 -12.82 4.76 -14.39
C GLN A 122 -12.45 5.45 -15.71
N ALA A 123 -11.38 5.03 -16.38
CA ALA A 123 -11.01 5.53 -17.70
C ALA A 123 -12.08 5.25 -18.77
N ALA A 124 -12.80 4.12 -18.65
CA ALA A 124 -13.95 3.82 -19.51
C ALA A 124 -15.16 4.74 -19.25
N ARG A 125 -15.22 5.42 -18.10
CA ARG A 125 -16.29 6.35 -17.72
C ARG A 125 -15.95 7.83 -17.98
N GLY A 126 -14.81 8.12 -18.60
CA GLY A 126 -14.32 9.47 -18.91
C GLY A 126 -13.00 9.83 -18.21
N GLU A 127 -12.68 11.12 -18.11
CA GLU A 127 -11.44 11.58 -17.47
C GLU A 127 -11.38 11.19 -15.99
N ALA A 128 -10.37 10.40 -15.64
CA ALA A 128 -10.15 9.86 -14.31
C ALA A 128 -9.07 10.65 -13.57
N THR A 129 -9.48 11.65 -12.77
CA THR A 129 -8.58 12.31 -11.83
C THR A 129 -8.17 11.35 -10.69
N LEU A 130 -7.02 11.60 -10.06
CA LEU A 130 -6.48 10.68 -9.03
C LEU A 130 -7.46 10.60 -7.86
N THR A 131 -7.99 11.75 -7.48
CA THR A 131 -8.98 11.91 -6.41
C THR A 131 -10.23 11.08 -6.70
N ARG A 132 -10.72 11.09 -7.94
CA ARG A 132 -11.93 10.34 -8.32
C ARG A 132 -11.72 8.83 -8.30
N THR A 133 -10.52 8.37 -8.63
CA THR A 133 -10.18 6.94 -8.67
C THR A 133 -9.82 6.40 -7.29
N ALA A 134 -9.02 7.15 -6.51
CA ALA A 134 -8.54 6.72 -5.20
C ALA A 134 -9.49 7.04 -4.04
N GLY A 135 -10.34 8.06 -4.19
CA GLY A 135 -11.26 8.53 -3.15
C GLY A 135 -12.12 7.42 -2.53
N PRO A 136 -12.79 6.56 -3.33
CA PRO A 136 -13.59 5.47 -2.79
C PRO A 136 -12.77 4.47 -1.94
N ALA A 137 -11.52 4.18 -2.32
CA ALA A 137 -10.66 3.28 -1.54
C ALA A 137 -10.24 3.92 -0.21
N VAL A 138 -9.95 5.23 -0.22
CA VAL A 138 -9.65 6.00 0.99
C VAL A 138 -10.85 6.06 1.93
N VAL A 139 -12.04 6.38 1.42
CA VAL A 139 -13.27 6.42 2.23
C VAL A 139 -13.57 5.04 2.80
N GLY A 140 -13.46 3.99 1.98
CA GLY A 140 -13.63 2.61 2.44
C GLY A 140 -12.65 2.22 3.54
N ALA A 141 -11.39 2.65 3.44
CA ALA A 141 -10.38 2.44 4.48
C ALA A 141 -10.80 3.08 5.81
N VAL A 142 -11.24 4.35 5.78
CA VAL A 142 -11.69 5.08 6.97
C VAL A 142 -12.90 4.40 7.61
N LEU A 143 -13.89 4.01 6.81
CA LEU A 143 -15.09 3.31 7.31
C LEU A 143 -14.72 1.96 7.96
N LEU A 144 -13.85 1.17 7.34
CA LEU A 144 -13.40 -0.10 7.90
C LEU A 144 -12.60 0.08 9.20
N VAL A 145 -11.78 1.13 9.30
CA VAL A 145 -11.08 1.47 10.55
C VAL A 145 -12.09 1.84 11.64
N ILE A 146 -13.11 2.65 11.34
CA ILE A 146 -14.16 3.01 12.30
C ILE A 146 -14.88 1.73 12.79
N VAL A 147 -15.30 0.86 11.88
CA VAL A 147 -15.97 -0.41 12.22
C VAL A 147 -15.06 -1.28 13.09
N ALA A 148 -13.78 -1.43 12.74
CA ALA A 148 -12.83 -2.22 13.51
C ALA A 148 -12.64 -1.66 14.94
N ARG A 149 -12.63 -0.33 15.09
CA ARG A 149 -12.52 0.33 16.40
C ARG A 149 -13.78 0.13 17.24
N LEU A 150 -14.96 0.27 16.65
CA LEU A 150 -16.24 0.03 17.33
C LEU A 150 -16.40 -1.44 17.73
N ALA A 151 -15.86 -2.37 16.95
CA ALA A 151 -15.80 -3.79 17.26
C ALA A 151 -14.72 -4.16 18.31
N GLY A 152 -13.98 -3.18 18.84
CA GLY A 152 -12.99 -3.39 19.90
C GLY A 152 -11.62 -3.90 19.43
N LEU A 153 -11.30 -3.90 18.13
CA LEU A 153 -9.96 -4.30 17.67
C LEU A 153 -8.91 -3.26 18.07
N GLN A 154 -7.97 -3.68 18.93
CA GLN A 154 -6.89 -2.83 19.46
C GLN A 154 -5.58 -2.91 18.66
N LEU A 155 -5.68 -2.96 17.33
CA LEU A 155 -4.49 -2.90 16.47
C LEU A 155 -3.98 -1.45 16.34
N ALA A 156 -2.70 -1.29 16.00
CA ALA A 156 -2.14 0.02 15.71
C ALA A 156 -2.89 0.68 14.53
N LEU A 157 -3.21 1.98 14.66
CA LEU A 157 -4.00 2.71 13.67
C LEU A 157 -3.41 2.66 12.24
N PRO A 158 -2.09 2.79 12.03
CA PRO A 158 -1.51 2.67 10.70
C PRO A 158 -1.71 1.27 10.10
N VAL A 159 -1.64 0.22 10.92
CA VAL A 159 -1.86 -1.17 10.51
C VAL A 159 -3.30 -1.38 10.06
N GLN A 160 -4.27 -0.92 10.87
CA GLN A 160 -5.69 -0.99 10.51
C GLN A 160 -6.00 -0.22 9.23
N THR A 161 -5.34 0.93 9.04
CA THR A 161 -5.53 1.76 7.84
C THR A 161 -5.00 1.06 6.60
N GLY A 162 -3.80 0.47 6.66
CA GLY A 162 -3.24 -0.31 5.56
C GLY A 162 -4.13 -1.50 5.19
N ALA A 163 -4.60 -2.25 6.20
CA ALA A 163 -5.52 -3.38 6.00
C ALA A 163 -6.86 -2.92 5.40
N GLY A 164 -7.49 -1.91 6.00
CA GLY A 164 -8.76 -1.35 5.53
C GLY A 164 -8.67 -0.81 4.11
N PHE A 165 -7.60 -0.12 3.76
CA PHE A 165 -7.36 0.35 2.39
C PHE A 165 -7.23 -0.81 1.41
N THR A 166 -6.47 -1.84 1.76
CA THR A 166 -6.25 -3.01 0.91
C THR A 166 -7.57 -3.75 0.65
N ILE A 167 -8.38 -3.94 1.69
CA ILE A 167 -9.71 -4.57 1.60
C ILE A 167 -10.65 -3.71 0.74
N ALA A 168 -10.73 -2.41 1.00
CA ALA A 168 -11.59 -1.50 0.24
C ALA A 168 -11.22 -1.50 -1.25
N LEU A 169 -9.92 -1.45 -1.57
CA LEU A 169 -9.42 -1.52 -2.94
C LEU A 169 -9.80 -2.84 -3.61
N ALA A 170 -9.64 -3.97 -2.92
CA ALA A 170 -10.00 -5.29 -3.42
C ALA A 170 -11.50 -5.38 -3.74
N VAL A 171 -12.36 -4.92 -2.83
CA VAL A 171 -13.81 -4.87 -3.04
C VAL A 171 -14.16 -4.01 -4.26
N LEU A 172 -13.55 -2.84 -4.40
CA LEU A 172 -13.78 -1.95 -5.55
C LEU A 172 -13.37 -2.61 -6.87
N ALA A 173 -12.24 -3.32 -6.90
CA ALA A 173 -11.79 -4.04 -8.08
C ALA A 173 -12.75 -5.20 -8.43
N VAL A 174 -13.23 -5.96 -7.43
CA VAL A 174 -14.23 -7.02 -7.65
C VAL A 174 -15.53 -6.44 -8.20
N VAL A 175 -16.04 -5.34 -7.62
CA VAL A 175 -17.24 -4.66 -8.12
C VAL A 175 -17.04 -4.13 -9.54
N ALA A 176 -15.84 -3.62 -9.85
CA ALA A 176 -15.50 -3.17 -11.19
C ALA A 176 -15.52 -4.30 -12.23
N LEU A 177 -15.04 -5.49 -11.87
CA LEU A 177 -15.11 -6.68 -12.71
C LEU A 177 -16.54 -7.20 -12.88
N ALA A 178 -17.31 -7.30 -11.79
CA ALA A 178 -18.68 -7.79 -11.80
C ALA A 178 -19.67 -6.91 -12.60
N ARG A 179 -19.35 -5.62 -12.78
CA ARG A 179 -20.15 -4.71 -13.62
C ARG A 179 -19.83 -4.80 -15.12
N LYS A 180 -18.80 -5.57 -15.48
CA LYS A 180 -18.33 -5.73 -16.87
C LYS A 180 -18.92 -6.99 -17.54
N SER A 181 -19.41 -7.93 -16.73
CA SER A 181 -20.20 -9.11 -17.12
C SER A 181 -21.67 -8.76 -17.22
#